data_AF-A0AAU9N3E8-F1
#
_entry.id   AF-A0AAU9N3E8-F1
#
_cell.length_a   1.000
_cell.length_b   1.000
_cell.length_c   1.000
_cell.angle_alpha   90.00
_cell.angle_beta   90.00
_cell.angle_gamma   90.00
#
_symmetry.space_group_name_H-M   'P 1'
#
loop_
_entity.id
_entity.type
_entity.pdbx_description
1 polymer ?
#
loop_
_entity_poly.entity_id
_entity_poly.type
_entity_poly.pdbx_seq_one_letter_code
_entity_poly.pdbx_strand_id
1 'polypeptide(L)'
;MASSSTGMYVSVDFHYNGFFSPNPFVYLDPVKTNVRDVDFGVFTYKEFLLWLTKLTNGACDNVYYCMRKESLCEGIRRIACDADYWEFVETVYSLESDSLQSELDVYIDHRNEPILDWADNEFISRW
;
A
#
# COMPACT_ATOMS: atom_id res chain seq x y z
N MET A 1 14.67 34.43 5.18
CA MET A 1 13.63 33.90 6.09
C MET A 1 13.45 32.44 5.70
N ALA A 2 13.79 31.51 6.59
CA ALA A 2 13.58 30.08 6.32
C ALA A 2 12.08 29.81 6.39
N SER A 3 11.50 29.30 5.31
CA SER A 3 10.15 28.75 5.33
C SER A 3 10.20 27.50 6.21
N SER A 4 9.66 27.59 7.42
CA SER A 4 9.39 26.44 8.26
C SER A 4 8.16 25.75 7.68
N SER A 5 8.36 24.83 6.73
CA SER A 5 7.30 23.89 6.38
C SER A 5 7.20 22.90 7.54
N THR A 6 6.25 23.12 8.45
CA THR A 6 5.63 22.03 9.21
C THR A 6 4.90 21.13 8.21
N GLY A 7 5.66 20.39 7.40
CA GLY A 7 5.14 19.40 6.47
C GLY A 7 4.76 18.20 7.30
N MET A 8 3.47 17.91 7.40
CA MET A 8 3.03 16.64 7.94
C MET A 8 3.50 15.56 6.98
N TYR A 9 4.47 14.77 7.42
CA TYR A 9 5.03 13.70 6.62
C TYR A 9 4.01 12.57 6.53
N VAL A 10 3.58 12.24 5.30
CA VAL A 10 2.70 11.11 5.07
C VAL A 10 3.39 9.84 5.55
N SER A 11 2.68 9.07 6.37
CA SER A 11 3.16 7.79 6.86
C SER A 11 2.42 6.67 6.13
N VAL A 12 3.15 5.66 5.66
CA VAL A 12 2.61 4.48 4.98
C VAL A 12 3.10 3.24 5.70
N ASP A 13 2.19 2.32 5.99
CA ASP A 13 2.55 1.03 6.58
C ASP A 13 2.72 -0.01 5.47
N PHE A 14 3.89 -0.62 5.40
CA PHE A 14 4.20 -1.70 4.47
C PHE A 14 4.12 -3.05 5.19
N HIS A 15 3.31 -3.96 4.63
CA HIS A 15 3.05 -5.31 5.11
C HIS A 15 3.63 -6.31 4.12
N TYR A 16 4.58 -7.12 4.56
CA TYR A 16 5.29 -8.08 3.71
C TYR A 16 5.63 -9.35 4.50
N ASN A 17 6.06 -10.41 3.80
CA ASN A 17 6.29 -11.74 4.37
C ASN A 17 5.09 -12.37 5.11
N GLY A 18 3.88 -11.82 4.94
CA GLY A 18 2.63 -12.45 5.35
C GLY A 18 2.00 -13.23 4.20
N PHE A 19 0.70 -13.47 4.30
CA PHE A 19 -0.09 -14.08 3.22
C PHE A 19 -1.54 -13.59 3.25
N PHE A 20 -2.19 -13.55 2.09
CA PHE A 20 -3.61 -13.29 2.03
C PHE A 20 -4.40 -14.55 2.39
N SER A 21 -5.47 -14.39 3.16
CA SER A 21 -6.50 -15.40 3.35
C SER A 21 -7.73 -14.98 2.57
N PRO A 22 -8.42 -15.87 1.84
CA PRO A 22 -9.60 -15.50 1.04
C PRO A 22 -10.91 -15.45 1.82
N ASN A 23 -10.98 -16.00 3.04
CA ASN A 23 -12.21 -16.05 3.82
C ASN A 23 -11.92 -16.16 5.34
N PRO A 24 -12.01 -15.06 6.10
CA PRO A 24 -12.25 -13.69 5.62
C PRO A 24 -11.07 -13.16 4.78
N PHE A 25 -11.32 -12.20 3.90
CA PHE A 25 -10.34 -11.59 3.03
C PHE A 25 -9.47 -10.60 3.81
N VAL A 26 -8.35 -11.13 4.32
CA VAL A 26 -7.44 -10.43 5.23
C VAL A 26 -5.98 -10.75 4.90
N TYR A 27 -5.05 -9.91 5.35
CA TYR A 27 -3.62 -10.18 5.31
C TYR A 27 -3.14 -10.67 6.68
N LEU A 28 -2.58 -11.87 6.74
CA LEU A 28 -2.20 -12.54 7.99
C LEU A 28 -0.68 -12.57 8.18
N ASP A 29 -0.29 -12.50 9.46
CA ASP A 29 1.08 -12.61 9.95
C ASP A 29 2.11 -11.71 9.22
N PRO A 30 1.82 -10.41 8.97
CA PRO A 30 2.77 -9.52 8.31
C PRO A 30 4.00 -9.21 9.18
N VAL A 31 5.14 -9.06 8.52
CA VAL A 31 6.11 -8.07 8.97
C VAL A 31 5.58 -6.70 8.58
N LYS A 32 5.42 -5.82 9.58
CA LYS A 32 4.93 -4.45 9.40
C LYS A 32 6.08 -3.46 9.55
N THR A 33 6.30 -2.62 8.53
CA THR A 33 7.26 -1.51 8.58
C THR A 33 6.54 -0.20 8.31
N ASN A 34 6.57 0.70 9.29
CA ASN A 34 6.07 2.06 9.13
C ASN A 34 7.15 2.91 8.47
N VAL A 35 6.84 3.46 7.29
CA VAL A 35 7.72 4.37 6.56
C VAL A 35 7.17 5.79 6.68
N ARG A 36 8.08 6.72 6.93
CA ARG A 36 7.84 8.16 7.04
C ARG A 36 8.90 8.90 6.23
N ASP A 37 8.62 10.15 5.92
CA ASP A 37 9.59 11.08 5.33
C ASP A 37 10.13 10.60 3.96
N VAL A 38 9.30 9.87 3.21
CA VAL A 38 9.61 9.43 1.84
C VAL A 38 8.76 10.23 0.86
N ASP A 39 9.45 10.89 -0.07
CA ASP A 39 8.82 11.59 -1.18
C ASP A 39 8.57 10.60 -2.32
N PHE A 40 7.39 9.97 -2.36
CA PHE A 40 7.09 8.93 -3.35
C PHE A 40 7.03 9.48 -4.79
N GLY A 41 6.73 10.77 -4.98
CA GLY A 41 6.68 11.41 -6.29
C GLY A 41 8.04 11.51 -7.01
N VAL A 42 9.17 11.24 -6.33
CA VAL A 42 10.49 11.25 -6.97
C VAL A 42 10.86 9.95 -7.65
N PHE A 43 10.11 8.87 -7.41
CA PHE A 43 10.36 7.57 -8.02
C PHE A 43 9.54 7.40 -9.29
N THR A 44 10.12 6.73 -10.28
CA THR A 44 9.34 5.95 -11.25
C THR A 44 8.79 4.68 -10.61
N TYR A 45 7.79 4.03 -11.22
CA TYR A 45 7.27 2.75 -10.72
C TYR A 45 8.39 1.70 -10.54
N LYS A 46 9.32 1.62 -11.50
CA LYS A 46 10.46 0.71 -11.41
C LYS A 46 11.39 1.04 -10.25
N GLU A 47 11.66 2.32 -9.99
CA GLU A 47 12.49 2.74 -8.86
C GLU A 47 11.80 2.46 -7.52
N PHE A 48 10.48 2.64 -7.47
CA PHE A 48 9.67 2.27 -6.31
C PHE A 48 9.76 0.77 -6.01
N LEU A 49 9.63 -0.10 -7.02
CA LEU A 49 9.82 -1.56 -6.82
C LEU A 49 11.23 -1.92 -6.35
N LEU A 50 12.26 -1.26 -6.88
CA LEU A 50 13.65 -1.47 -6.42
C LEU A 50 13.85 -1.00 -4.98
N TRP A 51 13.21 0.11 -4.60
CA TRP A 51 13.22 0.59 -3.23
C TRP A 51 12.48 -0.38 -2.29
N LEU A 52 11.31 -0.89 -2.68
CA LEU A 52 10.57 -1.92 -1.94
C LEU A 52 11.38 -3.21 -1.75
N THR A 53 12.09 -3.64 -2.80
CA THR A 53 12.95 -4.83 -2.73
C THR A 53 14.01 -4.68 -1.65
N LYS A 54 14.58 -3.47 -1.50
CA LYS A 54 15.55 -3.15 -0.45
C LYS A 54 14.89 -3.07 0.93
N LEU A 55 13.70 -2.47 1.01
CA LEU A 55 12.95 -2.33 2.26
C LEU A 55 12.55 -3.69 2.85
N THR A 56 12.08 -4.60 2.01
CA THR A 56 11.55 -5.91 2.41
C THR A 56 12.59 -7.02 2.41
N ASN A 57 13.77 -6.77 1.82
CA ASN A 57 14.80 -7.77 1.55
C ASN A 57 14.25 -8.99 0.77
N GLY A 58 13.34 -8.74 -0.18
CA GLY A 58 12.64 -9.77 -0.94
C GLY A 58 12.08 -9.23 -2.26
N ALA A 59 11.64 -10.11 -3.14
CA ALA A 59 11.00 -9.72 -4.39
C ALA A 59 9.62 -9.08 -4.12
N CYS A 60 9.28 -8.05 -4.89
CA CYS A 60 8.03 -7.29 -4.76
C CYS A 60 7.30 -7.20 -6.10
N ASP A 61 7.02 -8.35 -6.72
CA ASP A 61 6.40 -8.41 -8.05
C ASP A 61 4.90 -8.09 -8.04
N ASN A 62 4.24 -8.31 -6.90
CA ASN A 62 2.82 -8.02 -6.71
C ASN A 62 2.63 -7.12 -5.48
N VAL A 63 2.31 -5.85 -5.77
CA VAL A 63 2.14 -4.81 -4.77
C VAL A 63 0.71 -4.30 -4.82
N TYR A 64 0.11 -4.16 -3.65
CA TYR A 64 -1.24 -3.66 -3.48
C TYR A 64 -1.27 -2.55 -2.45
N TYR A 65 -2.25 -1.66 -2.53
CA TYR A 65 -2.53 -0.69 -1.48
C TYR A 65 -4.01 -0.68 -1.14
N CYS A 66 -4.32 -0.27 0.08
CA CYS A 66 -5.68 -0.09 0.56
C CYS A 66 -5.71 1.02 1.63
N MET A 67 -6.79 1.80 1.63
CA MET A 67 -7.05 2.75 2.69
C MET A 67 -7.38 1.99 3.98
N ARG A 68 -6.75 2.33 5.10
CA ARG A 68 -6.89 1.57 6.36
C ARG A 68 -8.33 1.57 6.93
N LYS A 69 -9.14 2.56 6.52
CA LYS A 69 -10.57 2.66 6.91
C LYS A 69 -11.48 1.81 6.02
N GLU A 70 -10.98 1.29 4.90
CA GLU A 70 -11.70 0.42 3.99
C GLU A 70 -11.38 -1.05 4.30
N SER A 71 -12.34 -1.94 4.04
CA SER A 71 -12.04 -3.36 4.07
C SER A 71 -11.26 -3.76 2.82
N LEU A 72 -10.40 -4.79 2.90
CA LEU A 72 -9.60 -5.20 1.74
C LEU A 72 -10.48 -5.55 0.54
N CYS A 73 -11.65 -6.17 0.75
CA CYS A 73 -12.52 -6.55 -0.38
C CYS A 73 -13.15 -5.34 -1.09
N GLU A 74 -13.21 -4.18 -0.43
CA GLU A 74 -13.75 -2.95 -1.01
C GLU A 74 -12.66 -2.05 -1.60
N GLY A 75 -11.49 -2.02 -0.97
CA GLY A 75 -10.49 -0.98 -1.20
C GLY A 75 -9.16 -1.46 -1.76
N ILE A 76 -8.92 -2.77 -1.90
CA ILE A 76 -7.61 -3.25 -2.37
C ILE A 76 -7.40 -2.92 -3.85
N ARG A 77 -6.27 -2.29 -4.16
CA ARG A 77 -5.88 -1.87 -5.52
C ARG A 77 -4.49 -2.39 -5.82
N ARG A 78 -4.28 -2.92 -7.03
CA ARG A 78 -2.96 -3.38 -7.48
C ARG A 78 -2.19 -2.21 -8.09
N ILE A 79 -0.90 -2.13 -7.79
CA ILE A 79 0.05 -1.27 -8.49
C ILE A 79 0.79 -2.14 -9.51
N ALA A 80 0.37 -2.11 -10.78
CA ALA A 80 0.92 -2.98 -11.82
C ALA A 80 1.73 -2.23 -12.88
N CYS A 81 1.52 -0.92 -13.02
CA CYS A 81 2.19 -0.08 -14.01
C CYS A 81 2.44 1.36 -13.49
N ASP A 82 3.08 2.18 -14.32
CA ASP A 82 3.33 3.59 -14.00
C ASP A 82 2.04 4.38 -13.72
N ALA A 83 0.94 4.09 -14.43
CA ALA A 83 -0.33 4.79 -14.20
C ALA A 83 -0.90 4.48 -12.81
N ASP A 84 -0.95 3.20 -12.42
CA ASP A 84 -1.41 2.78 -11.08
C ASP A 84 -0.49 3.33 -9.98
N TYR A 85 0.81 3.42 -10.27
CA TYR A 85 1.77 4.01 -9.35
C TYR A 85 1.49 5.49 -9.11
N TRP A 86 1.19 6.25 -10.16
CA TRP A 86 0.80 7.64 -10.00
C TRP A 86 -0.53 7.80 -9.26
N GLU A 87 -1.52 6.91 -9.47
CA GLU A 87 -2.75 6.89 -8.67
C GLU A 87 -2.45 6.66 -7.17
N PHE A 88 -1.54 5.72 -6.85
CA PHE A 88 -1.06 5.51 -5.49
C PHE A 88 -0.40 6.78 -4.92
N VAL A 89 0.49 7.44 -5.68
CA VAL A 89 1.18 8.66 -5.25
C VAL A 89 0.19 9.81 -5.00
N GLU A 90 -0.76 10.02 -5.90
CA GLU A 90 -1.83 11.01 -5.72
C GLU A 90 -2.68 10.70 -4.49
N THR A 91 -2.99 9.43 -4.24
CA THR A 91 -3.69 8.99 -3.03
C THR A 91 -2.90 9.35 -1.77
N VAL A 92 -1.59 9.04 -1.76
CA VAL A 92 -0.69 9.37 -0.64
C VAL A 92 -0.69 10.87 -0.34
N TYR A 93 -0.53 11.74 -1.34
CA TYR A 93 -0.53 13.20 -1.12
C TYR A 93 -1.92 13.77 -0.80
N SER A 94 -2.99 13.13 -1.26
CA SER A 94 -4.36 13.55 -0.92
C SER A 94 -4.71 13.30 0.55
N LEU A 95 -3.94 12.44 1.23
CA LEU A 95 -4.09 12.14 2.65
C LEU A 95 -3.48 13.18 3.58
N GLU A 96 -2.93 14.28 3.05
CA GLU A 96 -2.43 15.43 3.82
C GLU A 96 -3.55 16.06 4.67
N SER A 97 -3.75 15.52 5.88
CA SER A 97 -4.66 16.05 6.90
C SER A 97 -4.06 15.89 8.29
N ASP A 98 -4.53 16.70 9.24
CA ASP A 98 -4.04 16.88 10.64
C ASP A 98 -4.04 15.61 11.54
N SER A 99 -4.13 14.42 10.94
CA SER A 99 -4.16 13.12 11.59
C SER A 99 -2.73 12.58 11.80
N LEU A 100 -2.39 12.29 13.05
CA LEU A 100 -1.14 11.59 13.45
C LEU A 100 -1.08 10.12 13.00
N GLN A 101 -2.11 9.61 12.32
CA GLN A 101 -2.13 8.24 11.82
C GLN A 101 -2.03 8.23 10.31
N SER A 102 -1.13 7.37 9.82
CA SER A 102 -1.17 6.86 8.45
C SER A 102 -2.60 6.48 8.09
N GLU A 103 -3.04 6.72 6.86
CA GLU A 103 -4.35 6.24 6.38
C GLU A 103 -4.22 5.17 5.29
N LEU A 104 -2.98 4.76 4.96
CA LEU A 104 -2.68 3.88 3.83
C LEU A 104 -1.81 2.69 4.24
N ASP A 105 -2.27 1.50 3.86
CA ASP A 105 -1.52 0.25 3.97
C ASP A 105 -1.09 -0.21 2.57
N VAL A 106 0.15 -0.68 2.46
CA VAL A 106 0.69 -1.37 1.28
C VAL A 106 0.96 -2.82 1.63
N TYR A 107 0.51 -3.74 0.78
CA TYR A 107 0.63 -5.18 0.97
C TYR A 107 1.47 -5.79 -0.16
N ILE A 108 2.40 -6.67 0.20
CA ILE A 108 3.21 -7.41 -0.75
C ILE A 108 2.73 -8.86 -0.80
N ASP A 109 2.37 -9.31 -2.00
CA ASP A 109 2.07 -10.71 -2.27
C ASP A 109 3.31 -11.38 -2.88
N HIS A 110 3.93 -12.26 -2.10
CA HIS A 110 5.08 -13.06 -2.54
C HIS A 110 4.69 -14.39 -3.20
N ARG A 111 3.39 -14.73 -3.24
CA ARG A 111 2.86 -16.02 -3.70
C ARG A 111 2.14 -15.94 -5.04
N ASN A 112 1.91 -14.73 -5.57
CA ASN A 112 1.20 -14.50 -6.83
C ASN A 112 -0.21 -15.12 -6.80
N GLU A 113 -0.92 -14.81 -5.72
CA GLU A 113 -2.28 -15.24 -5.44
C GLU A 113 -3.30 -14.37 -6.23
N PRO A 114 -4.50 -14.88 -6.54
CA PRO A 114 -5.53 -14.16 -7.27
C PRO A 114 -6.28 -13.17 -6.35
N ILE A 115 -5.56 -12.21 -5.78
CA ILE A 115 -6.03 -11.31 -4.72
C ILE A 115 -7.28 -10.53 -5.12
N LEU A 116 -7.35 -10.05 -6.36
CA LEU A 116 -8.50 -9.28 -6.85
C LEU A 116 -9.75 -10.16 -7.01
N ASP A 117 -9.59 -11.41 -7.45
CA ASP A 117 -10.72 -12.36 -7.54
C ASP A 117 -11.25 -12.68 -6.13
N TRP A 118 -10.39 -12.80 -5.13
CA TRP A 118 -10.80 -13.01 -3.74
C TRP A 118 -11.55 -11.80 -3.18
N ALA A 119 -11.07 -10.58 -3.47
CA ALA A 119 -11.74 -9.34 -3.10
C ALA A 119 -13.17 -9.28 -3.69
N ASP A 120 -13.31 -9.52 -5.00
CA ASP A 120 -14.59 -9.49 -5.70
C ASP A 120 -15.57 -10.54 -5.15
N ASN A 121 -15.10 -11.77 -4.92
CA ASN A 121 -15.94 -12.84 -4.39
C ASN A 121 -16.43 -12.54 -2.97
N GLU A 122 -15.57 -12.02 -2.09
CA GLU A 122 -16.00 -11.62 -0.75
C GLU A 122 -17.00 -10.45 -0.82
N PHE A 123 -16.72 -9.44 -1.64
CA PHE A 123 -17.62 -8.31 -1.81
C PHE A 123 -19.01 -8.77 -2.26
N ILE A 124 -19.09 -9.65 -3.27
CA ILE A 124 -20.35 -10.23 -3.75
C ILE A 124 -21.05 -11.03 -2.64
N SER A 125 -20.32 -11.81 -1.85
CA SER A 125 -20.90 -12.66 -0.79
C SER A 125 -21.50 -11.89 0.39
N ARG A 126 -21.19 -10.59 0.52
CA ARG A 126 -21.75 -9.70 1.56
C ARG A 126 -23.14 -9.15 1.20
N TRP A 127 -23.64 -9.37 -0.01
CA TRP A 127 -24.94 -8.94 -0.51
C TRP A 127 -25.88 -10.12 -0.80
#